data_AF-A0A9E5XTB9-F1
#
_entry.id   AF-A0A9E5XTB9-F1
#
_cell.length_a   1.000
_cell.length_b   1.000
_cell.length_c   1.000
_cell.angle_alpha   90.00
_cell.angle_beta   90.00
_cell.angle_gamma   90.00
#
_symmetry.space_group_name_H-M   'P 1'
#
loop_
_entity.id
_entity.type
_entity.pdbx_description
1 polymer ?
#
loop_
_entity_poly.entity_id
_entity_poly.type
_entity_poly.pdbx_seq_one_letter_code
_entity_poly.pdbx_strand_id
1 'polypeptide(L)' 'MPSKIKVIDRNRILGGYTLSVRDDWVYKVKKVHINETEKEEYIKKFGDEEMITFNTFFEWYKKLKTEKKDTDYEKNRAE' A
#
# COMPACT_ATOMS: atom_id res chain seq x y z
N MET A 1 9.28 6.68 26.04
CA MET A 1 9.41 7.12 24.63
C MET A 1 8.25 6.54 23.85
N PRO A 2 7.47 7.31 23.08
CA PRO A 2 6.42 6.73 22.26
C PRO A 2 7.08 5.85 21.20
N SER A 3 6.74 4.57 21.19
CA SER A 3 7.18 3.63 20.16
C SER A 3 6.75 4.19 18.80
N LYS A 4 7.70 4.68 18.00
CA LYS A 4 7.43 5.05 16.61
C LYS A 4 6.84 3.81 15.93
N ILE A 5 5.55 3.86 15.59
CA ILE A 5 4.89 2.78 14.86
C ILE A 5 5.56 2.75 13.48
N LYS A 6 6.22 1.63 13.16
CA LYS A 6 6.78 1.44 11.81
C LYS A 6 5.62 1.35 10.82
N VAL A 7 5.55 2.32 9.92
CA VAL A 7 4.52 2.38 8.87
C VAL A 7 4.72 1.22 7.89
N ILE A 8 5.97 0.93 7.50
CA ILE A 8 6.29 -0.16 6.58
C ILE A 8 7.27 -1.12 7.27
N ASP A 9 6.94 -2.42 7.25
CA ASP A 9 7.80 -3.47 7.79
C ASP A 9 7.96 -4.61 6.78
N ARG A 10 9.13 -5.25 6.74
CA ARG A 10 9.41 -6.31 5.76
C ARG A 10 8.75 -7.61 6.19
N ASN A 11 7.88 -8.18 5.36
CA ASN A 11 7.27 -9.46 5.67
C ASN A 11 8.18 -10.61 5.23
N ARG A 12 8.90 -11.20 6.19
CA ARG A 12 9.81 -12.33 5.93
C ARG A 12 9.08 -13.64 5.60
N ILE A 13 7.82 -13.80 6.00
CA ILE A 13 7.08 -15.06 5.88
C ILE A 13 6.36 -15.14 4.53
N LEU A 14 5.70 -14.06 4.12
CA LEU A 14 4.92 -14.01 2.87
C LEU A 14 5.72 -13.45 1.68
N GLY A 15 6.94 -12.95 1.92
CA GLY A 15 7.64 -12.07 0.99
C GLY A 15 7.03 -10.67 0.97
N GLY A 16 7.72 -9.69 0.38
CA GLY A 16 7.23 -8.31 0.27
C GLY A 16 7.21 -7.53 1.59
N TYR A 17 6.19 -6.68 1.76
CA TYR A 17 6.10 -5.72 2.86
C TYR A 17 4.71 -5.69 3.50
N THR A 18 4.67 -5.25 4.74
CA THR A 18 3.46 -5.01 5.53
C THR A 18 3.36 -3.53 5.79
N LEU A 19 2.24 -2.92 5.39
CA LEU A 19 1.93 -1.52 5.63
C LEU A 19 0.94 -1.41 6.78
N SER A 20 1.26 -0.59 7.77
CA SER A 20 0.39 -0.22 8.88
C SER A 20 -0.46 0.97 8.45
N VAL A 21 -1.78 0.80 8.48
CA VAL A 21 -2.77 1.84 8.16
C VAL A 21 -3.71 2.02 9.33
N ARG A 22 -4.22 3.24 9.54
CA ARG A 22 -5.18 3.51 10.61
C ARG A 22 -6.60 3.26 10.13
N ASP A 23 -7.33 2.39 10.80
CA ASP A 23 -8.75 2.19 10.52
C ASP A 23 -9.55 3.46 10.83
N ASP A 24 -10.36 3.93 9.88
CA ASP A 24 -11.14 5.16 10.01
C ASP A 24 -12.28 5.04 11.04
N TRP A 25 -12.76 3.84 11.33
CA TRP A 25 -13.93 3.61 12.19
C TRP A 25 -13.55 3.36 13.64
N VAL A 26 -12.65 2.41 13.87
CA VAL A 26 -12.25 1.99 15.23
C VAL A 26 -10.91 2.58 15.67
N TYR A 27 -10.27 3.40 14.84
CA TYR A 27 -8.95 4.02 15.09
C TYR A 27 -7.83 3.01 15.42
N LYS A 28 -8.08 1.72 15.15
CA LYS A 28 -7.10 0.64 15.34
C LYS A 28 -6.13 0.60 14.17
N VAL A 29 -4.89 0.21 14.43
CA VAL A 29 -3.91 -0.02 13.36
C VAL A 29 -4.21 -1.36 12.70
N LYS A 30 -4.48 -1.32 11.40
CA LYS A 30 -4.57 -2.49 10.53
C LYS A 30 -3.26 -2.68 9.77
N LYS A 31 -2.96 -3.93 9.44
CA LYS A 31 -1.78 -4.31 8.67
C LYS A 31 -2.24 -4.89 7.34
N VAL A 32 -1.78 -4.30 6.25
CA VAL A 32 -2.08 -4.74 4.88
C VAL A 32 -0.81 -5.20 4.20
N HIS A 33 -0.94 -6.18 3.32
CA HIS A 33 0.20 -6.72 2.58
C HIS A 33 0.36 -5.98 1.25
N ILE A 34 1.58 -5.56 0.94
CA ILE A 34 1.95 -4.90 -0.31
C ILE A 34 3.25 -5.51 -0.87
N ASN A 35 3.38 -5.50 -2.19
CA ASN A 35 4.62 -5.90 -2.86
C ASN A 35 5.66 -4.75 -2.90
N GLU A 36 6.84 -5.04 -3.46
CA GLU A 36 7.94 -4.08 -3.54
C GLU A 36 7.60 -2.85 -4.38
N THR A 37 7.00 -3.03 -5.56
CA THR A 37 6.57 -1.92 -6.41
C THR A 37 5.51 -1.05 -5.74
N GLU A 38 4.53 -1.68 -5.06
CA GLU A 38 3.49 -0.98 -4.30
C GLU A 38 4.08 -0.19 -3.14
N LYS A 39 5.11 -0.71 -2.48
CA LYS A 39 5.87 0.03 -1.45
C LYS A 39 6.55 1.26 -2.06
N GLU A 40 7.23 1.13 -3.19
CA GLU A 40 7.91 2.26 -3.82
C GLU A 40 6.93 3.37 -4.22
N GLU A 41 5.79 3.00 -4.80
CA GLU A 41 4.72 3.94 -5.16
C GLU A 41 4.07 4.58 -3.93
N TYR A 42 3.93 3.83 -2.84
CA TYR A 42 3.46 4.37 -1.57
C TYR A 42 4.43 5.43 -1.03
N ILE A 43 5.73 5.11 -0.96
CA ILE A 43 6.76 6.02 -0.44
C ILE A 43 6.84 7.29 -1.29
N LYS A 44 6.77 7.18 -2.63
CA LYS A 44 6.77 8.37 -3.51
C LYS A 44 5.58 9.29 -3.27
N LYS A 45 4.42 8.75 -2.91
CA LYS A 45 3.17 9.52 -2.82
C LYS A 45 2.86 10.05 -1.43
N PHE A 46 3.17 9.28 -0.40
CA PHE A 46 2.83 9.58 1.01
C PHE A 46 4.05 9.72 1.91
N GLY A 47 5.24 9.31 1.45
CA GLY A 47 6.44 9.23 2.29
C GLY A 47 6.51 7.93 3.10
N ASP A 48 7.61 7.79 3.83
CA ASP A 48 7.97 6.59 4.61
C ASP A 48 7.53 6.63 6.09
N GLU A 49 7.22 7.82 6.62
CA GLU A 49 6.84 8.01 8.03
C GLU A 49 5.34 8.34 8.24
N GLU A 50 4.58 8.63 7.18
CA GLU A 50 3.17 9.01 7.32
C GLU A 50 2.24 7.79 7.28
N MET A 51 1.51 7.58 8.39
CA MET A 51 0.46 6.56 8.48
C MET A 51 -0.85 7.13 7.96
N ILE A 52 -1.26 6.70 6.78
CA ILE A 52 -2.55 7.07 6.20
C ILE A 52 -3.71 6.26 6.80
N THR A 53 -4.93 6.75 6.59
CA THR A 53 -6.12 5.99 6.97
C THR A 53 -6.41 4.85 5.99
N PHE A 54 -7.18 3.86 6.42
CA PHE A 54 -7.55 2.71 5.62
C PHE A 54 -8.32 3.14 4.36
N ASN A 55 -9.22 4.13 4.48
CA ASN A 55 -9.97 4.63 3.34
C ASN A 55 -9.06 5.30 2.30
N THR A 56 -8.08 6.09 2.77
CA THR A 56 -7.06 6.71 1.90
C THR A 56 -6.20 5.65 1.20
N PHE A 57 -5.78 4.63 1.96
CA PHE A 57 -5.06 3.49 1.42
C PHE A 57 -5.88 2.76 0.36
N PHE A 58 -7.15 2.47 0.64
CA PHE A 58 -8.01 1.70 -0.24
C PHE A 58 -8.25 2.41 -1.57
N GLU A 59 -8.53 3.71 -1.54
CA GLU A 59 -8.72 4.53 -2.75
C GLU A 59 -7.44 4.60 -3.59
N TRP A 60 -6.28 4.79 -2.95
CA TRP A 60 -4.99 4.76 -3.65
C TRP A 60 -4.70 3.38 -4.26
N TYR A 61 -4.85 2.32 -3.47
CA TYR A 61 -4.56 0.96 -3.89
C TYR A 61 -5.47 0.53 -5.05
N LYS A 62 -6.75 0.91 -4.98
CA LYS A 62 -7.72 0.67 -6.05
C LYS A 62 -7.31 1.37 -7.36
N LYS A 63 -6.87 2.63 -7.31
CA LYS A 63 -6.37 3.34 -8.49
C LYS A 63 -5.15 2.63 -9.09
N LEU A 64 -4.19 2.29 -8.25
CA LEU A 64 -2.97 1.58 -8.65
C LEU A 64 -3.27 0.20 -9.29
N LYS A 65 -4.31 -0.50 -8.84
CA LYS A 65 -4.76 -1.76 -9.45
C LYS A 65 -5.56 -1.56 -10.73
N THR A 66 -6.31 -0.48 -10.84
CA THR A 66 -7.09 -0.16 -12.05
C THR A 66 -6.13 0.22 -13.19
N GLU A 67 -5.10 1.02 -12.92
CA GLU A 67 -4.06 1.38 -13.90
C GLU A 67 -3.29 0.16 -14.43
N LYS A 68 -3.11 -0.88 -13.59
CA LYS A 68 -2.54 -2.16 -14.03
C LYS A 68 -3.46 -2.99 -14.92
N LYS A 69 -4.78 -2.80 -14.85
CA LYS A 69 -5.72 -3.50 -15.74
C LYS A 69 -5.70 -2.90 -17.14
N ASP A 70 -5.77 -1.57 -17.26
CA ASP A 70 -5.77 -0.90 -18.56
C ASP A 70 -4.48 -1.18 -19.37
N THR A 71 -3.32 -1.21 -18.70
CA THR A 71 -2.03 -1.52 -19.35
C THR A 71 -1.89 -2.99 -19.79
N ASP A 72 -2.60 -3.92 -19.16
CA ASP A 72 -2.62 -5.33 -19.57
C ASP A 72 -3.55 -5.54 -20.78
N TYR A 73 -4.68 -4.85 -20.84
CA TYR A 73 -5.58 -4.88 -22.00
C TYR A 73 -5.00 -4.24 -23.26
N GLU A 74 -4.23 -3.15 -23.15
CA GLU A 74 -3.56 -2.53 -24.31
C GLU A 74 -2.43 -3.40 -24.88
N LYS A 75 -1.68 -4.12 -24.03
CA LYS A 75 -0.65 -5.06 -24.50
C LYS A 75 -1.23 -6.24 -25.27
N ASN A 76 -2.37 -6.79 -24.82
CA ASN A 76 -3.03 -7.93 -25.48
C ASN A 76 -3.77 -7.56 -26.78
N ARG A 77 -3.82 -6.28 -27.18
CA ARG A 77 -4.44 -5.84 -28.45
C ARG A 77 -3.43 -5.47 -29.53
N ALA A 78 -2.14 -5.40 -29.18
CA ALA A 78 -1.05 -5.04 -30.08
C ALA A 78 -0.25 -6.26 -30.59
N GLU A 79 -0.66 -7.49 -30.22
CA GLU A 79 -0.17 -8.76 -30.78
C GLU A 79 -1.16 -9.33 -31.82
#